data_AF-A0A7Z9JEU9-F1
#
_entry.id   AF-A0A7Z9JEU9-F1
#
_cell.length_a   1.000
_cell.length_b   1.000
_cell.length_c   1.000
_cell.angle_alpha   90.00
_cell.angle_beta   90.00
_cell.angle_gamma   90.00
#
_symmetry.space_group_name_H-M   'P 1'
#
loop_
_entity.id
_entity.type
_entity.pdbx_description
1 polymer ?
#
loop_
_entity_poly.entity_id
_entity_poly.type
_entity_poly.pdbx_seq_one_letter_code
_entity_poly.pdbx_strand_id
1 'polypeptide(L)'
;MASCSGLSILLVDACRSVGVPARFAGTPLWYNESGNHSWVEFWDDGWHYTGGAEPTGDKVDVSWFDDSASKATKGHSLHAIFAVTWNTSDKHFPLVWLPDVKTYGAIDVTDRYTKSKVSELVPIRFRATNKEGTRVPVYVELKNAAGELLYEGITNKESADANDHLTFFLPKGDAIKVHTSNSESEITVDAESIIELEADKLSKQGALQFASQVWQQRAKAIKDERASEMESMEISYQDKIMPIWFTTYGNAPFGEKSLWISMHGGGGAPAEVNTSQWENQKKLYTLEEGVYLAPRAPTDTWNLWHQSHIDPMFERLIENMIVFEGVDPNRVYIIGYSAGGDGVYQLAPRMADKLAAAGMMAGHPNETVPDGLLNIGFALHVGGKDSAYDRNMIAAQWKDKLETLQKTDPSGYANQVVIHASKGHWMDFEEAKMLPWLGSFERNPYPSKIVWVQDDVLHEQFYWLSVEEPKERTKIVVSVDGQTITFLESDVQQITMYLNDEMLDVDKPVVVKYKEKVLGTFDVTRQRTV
;
A
#
# COMPACT_ATOMS: atom_id res chain seq x y z
N MET A 1 -15.61 31.82 -9.46
CA MET A 1 -15.75 32.16 -10.89
C MET A 1 -17.20 32.54 -11.15
N ALA A 2 -17.51 33.48 -12.05
CA ALA A 2 -18.91 33.75 -12.41
C ALA A 2 -19.49 32.52 -13.14
N SER A 3 -20.79 32.23 -12.96
CA SER A 3 -21.44 31.10 -13.65
C SER A 3 -21.47 31.31 -15.17
N CYS A 4 -21.71 30.23 -15.95
CA CYS A 4 -21.97 30.32 -17.40
C CYS A 4 -23.01 31.40 -17.75
N SER A 5 -24.01 31.58 -16.89
CA SER A 5 -25.00 32.67 -17.02
C SER A 5 -24.39 34.05 -16.78
N GLY A 6 -23.59 34.24 -15.73
CA GLY A 6 -22.93 35.52 -15.45
C GLY A 6 -21.93 35.93 -16.55
N LEU A 7 -21.14 34.98 -17.06
CA LEU A 7 -20.17 35.22 -18.12
C LEU A 7 -20.85 35.50 -19.46
N SER A 8 -21.94 34.79 -19.77
CA SER A 8 -22.73 35.03 -20.97
C SER A 8 -23.39 36.43 -20.95
N ILE A 9 -23.90 36.89 -19.80
CA ILE A 9 -24.42 38.27 -19.66
C ILE A 9 -23.30 39.28 -19.92
N LEU A 10 -22.12 39.10 -19.31
CA LEU A 10 -20.98 39.99 -19.50
C LEU A 10 -20.54 40.07 -20.98
N LEU A 11 -20.45 38.93 -21.67
CA LEU A 11 -20.07 38.89 -23.08
C LEU A 11 -21.14 39.52 -23.99
N VAL A 12 -22.43 39.28 -23.72
CA VAL A 12 -23.53 39.96 -24.43
C VAL A 12 -23.43 41.48 -24.27
N ASP A 13 -23.16 41.97 -23.06
CA ASP A 13 -23.01 43.40 -22.81
C ASP A 13 -21.77 43.99 -23.52
N ALA A 14 -20.66 43.25 -23.53
CA ALA A 14 -19.45 43.65 -24.24
C ALA A 14 -19.68 43.74 -25.76
N CYS A 15 -20.29 42.73 -26.37
CA CYS A 15 -20.68 42.76 -27.80
C CYS A 15 -21.56 43.97 -28.11
N ARG A 16 -22.58 44.21 -27.27
CA ARG A 16 -23.52 45.33 -27.47
C ARG A 16 -22.86 46.70 -27.28
N SER A 17 -21.86 46.84 -26.42
CA SER A 17 -21.15 48.12 -26.24
C SER A 17 -20.37 48.58 -27.47
N VAL A 18 -20.03 47.65 -28.37
CA VAL A 18 -19.33 47.92 -29.64
C VAL A 18 -20.24 47.78 -30.85
N GLY A 19 -21.55 47.68 -30.64
CA GLY A 19 -22.55 47.64 -31.72
C GLY A 19 -22.76 46.27 -32.36
N VAL A 20 -22.22 45.19 -31.80
CA VAL A 20 -22.50 43.81 -32.25
C VAL A 20 -23.79 43.33 -31.62
N PRO A 21 -24.84 42.98 -32.40
CA PRO A 21 -26.05 42.40 -31.84
C PRO A 21 -25.73 41.04 -31.20
N ALA A 22 -25.97 40.92 -29.90
CA ALA A 22 -25.80 39.67 -29.16
C ALA A 22 -27.02 39.41 -28.26
N ARG A 23 -27.26 38.14 -27.93
CA ARG A 23 -28.34 37.71 -27.04
C ARG A 23 -27.96 36.49 -26.23
N PHE A 24 -28.60 36.37 -25.09
CA PHE A 24 -28.48 35.24 -24.19
C PHE A 24 -29.25 34.04 -24.77
N ALA A 25 -28.61 32.89 -24.80
CA ALA A 25 -29.20 31.62 -25.21
C ALA A 25 -28.90 30.55 -24.15
N GLY A 26 -29.72 29.50 -24.10
CA GLY A 26 -29.53 28.44 -23.12
C GLY A 26 -30.56 27.33 -23.19
N THR A 27 -30.25 26.23 -22.50
CA THR A 27 -31.21 25.17 -22.19
C THR A 27 -31.54 25.18 -20.68
N PRO A 28 -32.82 25.05 -20.29
CA PRO A 28 -33.19 24.86 -18.89
C PRO A 28 -32.63 23.56 -18.29
N LEU A 29 -32.55 22.50 -19.10
CA LEU A 29 -32.08 21.20 -18.70
C LEU A 29 -31.67 20.42 -19.95
N TRP A 30 -30.44 19.93 -20.00
CA TRP A 30 -30.02 19.04 -21.07
C TRP A 30 -30.96 17.84 -21.20
N TYR A 31 -31.03 17.26 -22.40
CA TYR A 31 -31.91 16.11 -22.72
C TYR A 31 -31.67 14.88 -21.82
N ASN A 32 -30.50 14.81 -21.18
CA ASN A 32 -30.02 13.76 -20.29
C ASN A 32 -30.07 14.14 -18.80
N GLU A 33 -30.71 15.25 -18.45
CA GLU A 33 -30.82 15.77 -17.07
C GLU A 33 -29.50 16.20 -16.41
N SER A 34 -28.40 16.33 -17.14
CA SER A 34 -27.07 16.71 -16.61
C SER A 34 -26.95 18.17 -16.13
N GLY A 35 -28.04 18.93 -16.11
CA GLY A 35 -28.10 20.32 -15.66
C GLY A 35 -28.45 21.31 -16.75
N ASN A 36 -28.49 22.59 -16.37
CA ASN A 36 -28.74 23.70 -17.29
C ASN A 36 -27.42 24.25 -17.85
N HIS A 37 -27.49 24.96 -18.97
CA HIS A 37 -26.34 25.71 -19.48
C HIS A 37 -26.79 26.92 -20.30
N SER A 38 -25.96 27.96 -20.29
CA SER A 38 -26.23 29.25 -20.93
C SER A 38 -24.99 29.71 -21.69
N TRP A 39 -25.21 30.29 -22.86
CA TRP A 39 -24.17 30.76 -23.78
C TRP A 39 -24.63 32.00 -24.57
N VAL A 40 -23.81 32.45 -25.52
CA VAL A 40 -24.05 33.67 -26.30
C VAL A 40 -24.32 33.34 -27.75
N GLU A 41 -25.40 33.90 -28.30
CA GLU A 41 -25.59 34.04 -29.74
C GLU A 41 -25.32 35.49 -30.16
N PHE A 42 -24.53 35.69 -31.20
CA PHE A 42 -24.22 37.01 -31.77
C PHE A 42 -24.47 37.04 -33.28
N TRP A 43 -24.62 38.25 -33.82
CA TRP A 43 -24.95 38.45 -35.22
C TRP A 43 -23.73 38.88 -36.03
N ASP A 44 -23.41 38.11 -37.06
CA ASP A 44 -22.42 38.41 -38.10
C ASP A 44 -22.90 37.75 -39.42
N ASP A 45 -23.60 38.51 -40.27
CA ASP A 45 -24.30 37.99 -41.47
C ASP A 45 -25.17 36.73 -41.24
N GLY A 46 -25.63 36.55 -39.99
CA GLY A 46 -26.30 35.36 -39.50
C GLY A 46 -26.18 35.28 -37.99
N TRP A 47 -26.95 34.39 -37.35
CA TRP A 47 -26.74 34.10 -35.93
C TRP A 47 -25.68 33.02 -35.78
N HIS A 48 -24.62 33.35 -35.06
CA HIS A 48 -23.55 32.45 -34.63
C HIS A 48 -23.61 32.25 -33.11
N TYR A 49 -23.00 31.18 -32.60
CA TYR A 49 -22.88 30.96 -31.16
C TYR A 49 -21.44 30.76 -30.68
N THR A 50 -21.23 31.12 -29.42
CA THR A 50 -20.00 30.87 -28.67
C THR A 50 -20.31 30.73 -27.18
N GLY A 51 -19.39 30.10 -26.45
CA GLY A 51 -19.45 30.02 -25.00
C GLY A 51 -19.37 31.39 -24.31
N GLY A 52 -19.76 31.47 -23.04
CA GLY A 52 -19.62 32.69 -22.24
C GLY A 52 -18.16 32.97 -21.83
N ALA A 53 -17.35 31.92 -21.68
CA ALA A 53 -15.91 32.03 -21.38
C ALA A 53 -15.09 30.80 -21.81
N GLU A 54 -15.68 29.90 -22.60
CA GLU A 54 -15.07 28.66 -23.05
C GLU A 54 -14.23 28.90 -24.32
N PRO A 55 -12.89 28.70 -24.27
CA PRO A 55 -12.01 29.08 -25.37
C PRO A 55 -12.10 28.10 -26.54
N THR A 56 -12.71 28.52 -27.65
CA THR A 56 -12.63 27.85 -28.97
C THR A 56 -11.66 28.56 -29.93
N GLY A 57 -10.86 29.49 -29.42
CA GLY A 57 -10.02 30.37 -30.22
C GLY A 57 -10.86 31.28 -31.10
N ASP A 58 -10.51 31.39 -32.38
CA ASP A 58 -11.22 32.21 -33.37
C ASP A 58 -12.41 31.47 -34.02
N LYS A 59 -12.79 30.29 -33.52
CA LYS A 59 -13.87 29.47 -34.07
C LYS A 59 -15.20 29.78 -33.38
N VAL A 60 -16.22 29.99 -34.20
CA VAL A 60 -17.61 30.19 -33.80
C VAL A 60 -18.44 29.00 -34.30
N ASP A 61 -19.63 28.78 -33.74
CA ASP A 61 -20.46 27.60 -34.00
C ASP A 61 -19.77 26.26 -33.68
N VAL A 62 -18.90 26.29 -32.67
CA VAL A 62 -18.24 25.13 -32.10
C VAL A 62 -18.23 25.31 -30.60
N SER A 63 -18.56 24.27 -29.84
CA SER A 63 -18.50 24.28 -28.39
C SER A 63 -18.40 22.86 -27.81
N TRP A 64 -17.94 22.75 -26.56
CA TRP A 64 -17.94 21.48 -25.82
C TRP A 64 -19.36 20.88 -25.67
N PHE A 65 -20.40 21.72 -25.73
CA PHE A 65 -21.80 21.32 -25.57
C PHE A 65 -22.52 20.93 -26.88
N ASP A 66 -21.85 20.95 -28.03
CA ASP A 66 -22.50 20.74 -29.35
C ASP A 66 -23.27 19.42 -29.43
N ASP A 67 -22.72 18.32 -28.90
CA ASP A 67 -23.40 17.02 -28.89
C ASP A 67 -24.69 17.05 -28.06
N SER A 68 -24.64 17.68 -26.87
CA SER A 68 -25.81 17.81 -25.99
C SER A 68 -26.88 18.74 -26.61
N ALA A 69 -26.46 19.82 -27.25
CA ALA A 69 -27.34 20.73 -27.97
C ALA A 69 -27.99 20.07 -29.19
N SER A 70 -27.28 19.15 -29.87
CA SER A 70 -27.81 18.43 -31.03
C SER A 70 -28.98 17.48 -30.72
N LYS A 71 -29.12 17.10 -29.45
CA LYS A 71 -30.16 16.19 -28.95
C LYS A 71 -31.31 16.93 -28.25
N ALA A 72 -31.32 18.27 -28.29
CA ALA A 72 -32.40 19.08 -27.75
C ALA A 72 -33.76 18.78 -28.41
N THR A 73 -34.84 18.85 -27.64
CA THR A 73 -36.19 18.53 -28.11
C THR A 73 -36.99 19.80 -28.36
N LYS A 74 -37.18 20.15 -29.63
CA LYS A 74 -37.93 21.34 -30.04
C LYS A 74 -39.32 21.38 -29.38
N GLY A 75 -39.69 22.54 -28.84
CA GLY A 75 -40.98 22.76 -28.18
C GLY A 75 -41.08 22.21 -26.75
N HIS A 76 -40.11 21.43 -26.26
CA HIS A 76 -40.12 20.95 -24.89
C HIS A 76 -39.77 22.07 -23.89
N SER A 77 -40.52 22.19 -22.79
CA SER A 77 -40.32 23.28 -21.82
C SER A 77 -38.98 23.21 -21.08
N LEU A 78 -38.41 22.01 -20.93
CA LEU A 78 -37.14 21.79 -20.24
C LEU A 78 -35.95 21.51 -21.18
N HIS A 79 -36.20 20.92 -22.35
CA HIS A 79 -35.13 20.33 -23.19
C HIS A 79 -35.00 21.00 -24.56
N ALA A 80 -35.77 22.07 -24.81
CA ALA A 80 -35.55 22.93 -25.97
C ALA A 80 -34.47 23.97 -25.66
N ILE A 81 -33.90 24.54 -26.72
CA ILE A 81 -32.96 25.64 -26.61
C ILE A 81 -33.70 26.94 -26.89
N PHE A 82 -33.56 27.88 -25.97
CA PHE A 82 -34.20 29.18 -26.05
C PHE A 82 -33.15 30.28 -26.25
N ALA A 83 -33.53 31.34 -26.96
CA ALA A 83 -32.79 32.59 -27.02
C ALA A 83 -33.70 33.75 -26.65
N VAL A 84 -33.18 34.69 -25.85
CA VAL A 84 -33.95 35.88 -25.42
C VAL A 84 -34.30 36.75 -26.64
N THR A 85 -35.51 37.29 -26.65
CA THR A 85 -35.98 38.23 -27.66
C THR A 85 -36.65 39.45 -27.02
N TRP A 86 -36.50 40.61 -27.67
CA TRP A 86 -37.23 41.84 -27.34
C TRP A 86 -38.58 41.93 -28.06
N ASN A 87 -38.84 41.05 -29.04
CA ASN A 87 -40.10 41.01 -29.74
C ASN A 87 -41.19 40.39 -28.85
N THR A 88 -42.45 40.74 -29.11
CA THR A 88 -43.60 40.07 -28.51
C THR A 88 -43.51 38.57 -28.79
N SER A 89 -43.51 37.77 -27.72
CA SER A 89 -43.44 36.31 -27.78
C SER A 89 -44.46 35.70 -26.82
N ASP A 90 -45.02 34.57 -27.20
CA ASP A 90 -45.87 33.72 -26.34
C ASP A 90 -45.03 32.85 -25.37
N LYS A 91 -43.72 32.75 -25.62
CA LYS A 91 -42.75 32.03 -24.80
C LYS A 91 -41.90 32.98 -23.97
N HIS A 92 -41.49 32.51 -22.80
CA HIS A 92 -40.63 33.24 -21.88
C HIS A 92 -39.30 32.51 -21.71
N PHE A 93 -38.21 33.25 -21.52
CA PHE A 93 -36.91 32.64 -21.30
C PHE A 93 -36.91 31.93 -19.93
N PRO A 94 -36.57 30.64 -19.89
CA PRO A 94 -36.61 29.85 -18.67
C PRO A 94 -35.42 30.21 -17.77
N LEU A 95 -35.68 31.08 -16.80
CA LEU A 95 -34.72 31.41 -15.75
C LEU A 95 -34.78 30.31 -14.68
N VAL A 96 -33.93 29.28 -14.79
CA VAL A 96 -33.97 28.12 -13.87
C VAL A 96 -33.74 28.49 -12.40
N TRP A 97 -33.14 29.66 -12.14
CA TRP A 97 -32.96 30.23 -10.80
C TRP A 97 -34.14 31.09 -10.33
N LEU A 98 -35.08 31.45 -11.21
CA LEU A 98 -36.27 32.26 -10.96
C LEU A 98 -37.46 31.79 -11.85
N PRO A 99 -37.97 30.56 -11.63
CA PRO A 99 -38.90 29.91 -12.55
C PRO A 99 -40.25 30.63 -12.72
N ASP A 100 -40.64 31.45 -11.74
CA ASP A 100 -41.89 32.22 -11.78
C ASP A 100 -41.78 33.50 -12.61
N VAL A 101 -40.57 33.93 -12.99
CA VAL A 101 -40.36 35.15 -13.77
C VAL A 101 -40.65 34.91 -15.25
N LYS A 102 -41.71 35.55 -15.73
CA LYS A 102 -42.16 35.48 -17.13
C LYS A 102 -42.04 36.82 -17.84
N THR A 103 -41.06 37.63 -17.45
CA THR A 103 -40.91 39.00 -17.99
C THR A 103 -40.17 39.03 -19.32
N TYR A 104 -39.29 38.07 -19.57
CA TYR A 104 -38.38 38.10 -20.71
C TYR A 104 -38.85 37.17 -21.81
N GLY A 105 -39.15 37.71 -23.00
CA GLY A 105 -39.56 36.92 -24.15
C GLY A 105 -38.45 35.98 -24.62
N ALA A 106 -38.82 34.82 -25.14
CA ALA A 106 -37.89 33.88 -25.76
C ALA A 106 -38.39 33.39 -27.11
N ILE A 107 -37.46 32.99 -27.95
CA ILE A 107 -37.72 32.18 -29.13
C ILE A 107 -37.05 30.82 -28.98
N ASP A 108 -37.73 29.78 -29.45
CA ASP A 108 -37.18 28.44 -29.54
C ASP A 108 -36.26 28.37 -30.76
N VAL A 109 -34.97 28.16 -30.51
CA VAL A 109 -33.92 28.12 -31.53
C VAL A 109 -33.34 26.71 -31.71
N THR A 110 -34.02 25.69 -31.18
CA THR A 110 -33.55 24.29 -31.16
C THR A 110 -33.09 23.79 -32.53
N ASP A 111 -33.81 24.12 -33.60
CA ASP A 111 -33.48 23.70 -34.98
C ASP A 111 -32.08 24.12 -35.45
N ARG A 112 -31.44 25.10 -34.80
CA ARG A 112 -30.08 25.54 -35.13
C ARG A 112 -29.04 24.54 -34.68
N TYR A 113 -29.33 23.81 -33.59
CA TYR A 113 -28.40 22.91 -32.93
C TYR A 113 -28.63 21.45 -33.33
N THR A 114 -29.86 21.07 -33.70
CA THR A 114 -30.25 19.68 -33.99
C THR A 114 -29.97 19.20 -35.43
N LYS A 115 -29.11 19.88 -36.20
CA LYS A 115 -28.85 19.54 -37.62
C LYS A 115 -27.84 18.41 -37.85
N SER A 116 -27.19 17.91 -36.80
CA SER A 116 -26.15 16.88 -36.89
C SER A 116 -26.71 15.49 -36.55
N LYS A 117 -26.22 14.46 -37.25
CA LYS A 117 -26.60 13.06 -37.02
C LYS A 117 -26.26 12.64 -35.59
N VAL A 118 -27.23 11.99 -34.94
CA VAL A 118 -27.05 11.33 -33.64
C VAL A 118 -25.89 10.32 -33.74
N SER A 119 -24.85 10.54 -32.95
CA SER A 119 -23.71 9.62 -32.82
C SER A 119 -24.18 8.29 -32.22
N GLU A 120 -23.65 7.16 -32.72
CA GLU A 120 -23.83 5.83 -32.10
C GLU A 120 -22.98 5.66 -30.83
N LEU A 121 -22.09 6.61 -30.54
CA LEU A 121 -21.26 6.63 -29.35
C LEU A 121 -21.97 7.35 -28.19
N VAL A 122 -21.85 6.76 -27.01
CA VAL A 122 -22.37 7.27 -25.75
C VAL A 122 -21.29 8.08 -25.05
N PRO A 123 -21.52 9.36 -24.74
CA PRO A 123 -20.58 10.16 -23.95
C PRO A 123 -20.58 9.69 -22.50
N ILE A 124 -19.42 9.29 -21.99
CA ILE A 124 -19.18 8.96 -20.59
C ILE A 124 -18.25 10.02 -20.01
N ARG A 125 -18.70 10.66 -18.93
CA ARG A 125 -17.98 11.76 -18.27
C ARG A 125 -17.32 11.28 -16.99
N PHE A 126 -16.18 11.86 -16.65
CA PHE A 126 -15.43 11.55 -15.44
C PHE A 126 -15.24 12.79 -14.59
N ARG A 127 -15.62 12.71 -13.32
CA ARG A 127 -15.41 13.74 -12.32
C ARG A 127 -14.69 13.11 -11.13
N ALA A 128 -13.54 13.66 -10.76
CA ALA A 128 -12.83 13.24 -9.56
C ALA A 128 -12.94 14.30 -8.47
N THR A 129 -13.24 13.88 -7.24
CA THR A 129 -13.32 14.76 -6.08
C THR A 129 -12.42 14.27 -4.95
N ASN A 130 -11.90 15.21 -4.16
CA ASN A 130 -11.20 14.91 -2.91
C ASN A 130 -12.19 14.77 -1.73
N LYS A 131 -11.68 14.49 -0.53
CA LYS A 131 -12.49 14.37 0.71
C LYS A 131 -13.33 15.60 1.03
N GLU A 132 -12.89 16.79 0.61
CA GLU A 132 -13.63 18.05 0.78
C GLU A 132 -14.71 18.26 -0.30
N GLY A 133 -14.86 17.33 -1.24
CA GLY A 133 -15.79 17.42 -2.37
C GLY A 133 -15.33 18.35 -3.49
N THR A 134 -14.08 18.82 -3.46
CA THR A 134 -13.49 19.70 -4.47
C THR A 134 -13.01 18.89 -5.67
N ARG A 135 -13.27 19.37 -6.89
CA ARG A 135 -12.81 18.68 -8.11
C ARG A 135 -11.30 18.77 -8.25
N VAL A 136 -10.67 17.61 -8.43
CA VAL A 136 -9.22 17.47 -8.54
C VAL A 136 -8.82 16.75 -9.84
N PRO A 137 -7.61 17.04 -10.36
CA PRO A 137 -7.09 16.33 -11.51
C PRO A 137 -6.64 14.92 -11.13
N VAL A 138 -7.27 13.92 -11.74
CA VAL A 138 -6.93 12.51 -11.64
C VAL A 138 -6.73 11.98 -13.05
N TYR A 139 -5.62 11.27 -13.25
CA TYR A 139 -5.36 10.58 -14.50
C TYR A 139 -6.21 9.31 -14.59
N VAL A 140 -6.89 9.14 -15.72
CA VAL A 140 -7.86 8.07 -16.01
C VAL A 140 -7.42 7.36 -17.27
N GLU A 141 -7.32 6.04 -17.21
CA GLU A 141 -7.14 5.14 -18.34
C GLU A 141 -8.41 4.31 -18.54
N LEU A 142 -8.90 4.21 -19.77
CA LEU A 142 -9.98 3.30 -20.15
C LEU A 142 -9.39 2.11 -20.91
N LYS A 143 -9.66 0.90 -20.44
CA LYS A 143 -9.18 -0.35 -21.05
C LYS A 143 -10.34 -1.24 -21.46
N ASN A 144 -10.16 -2.01 -22.53
CA ASN A 144 -11.13 -3.03 -22.92
C ASN A 144 -11.03 -4.28 -22.00
N ALA A 145 -11.90 -5.26 -22.23
CA ALA A 145 -11.90 -6.52 -21.47
C ALA A 145 -10.56 -7.30 -21.55
N ALA A 146 -9.79 -7.13 -22.63
CA ALA A 146 -8.48 -7.73 -22.82
C ALA A 146 -7.34 -6.96 -22.10
N GLY A 147 -7.63 -5.80 -21.50
CA GLY A 147 -6.65 -4.96 -20.81
C GLY A 147 -5.90 -4.00 -21.73
N GLU A 148 -6.32 -3.84 -22.98
CA GLU A 148 -5.71 -2.90 -23.93
C GLU A 148 -6.21 -1.48 -23.66
N LEU A 149 -5.30 -0.50 -23.65
CA LEU A 149 -5.62 0.91 -23.50
C LEU A 149 -6.43 1.42 -24.71
N LEU A 150 -7.64 1.88 -24.45
CA LEU A 150 -8.52 2.51 -25.43
C LEU A 150 -8.38 4.03 -25.42
N TYR A 151 -8.42 4.63 -24.23
CA TYR A 151 -8.39 6.08 -24.03
C TYR A 151 -7.67 6.44 -22.74
N GLU A 152 -7.18 7.67 -22.66
CA GLU A 152 -6.59 8.23 -21.45
C GLU A 152 -6.90 9.73 -21.34
N GLY A 153 -6.87 10.28 -20.13
CA GLY A 153 -7.09 11.70 -19.90
C GLY A 153 -6.95 12.09 -18.43
N ILE A 154 -7.10 13.39 -18.15
CA ILE A 154 -7.04 13.93 -16.79
C ILE A 154 -8.36 14.64 -16.49
N THR A 155 -8.97 14.34 -15.34
CA THR A 155 -10.20 15.01 -14.93
C THR A 155 -9.98 16.51 -14.68
N ASN A 156 -10.98 17.31 -15.00
CA ASN A 156 -10.92 18.76 -14.83
C ASN A 156 -10.98 19.16 -13.35
N LYS A 157 -10.17 20.16 -12.96
CA LYS A 157 -10.11 20.77 -11.62
C LYS A 157 -11.26 21.75 -11.36
N GLU A 158 -11.45 22.15 -10.11
CA GLU A 158 -12.55 23.03 -9.64
C GLU A 158 -12.71 24.36 -10.40
N SER A 159 -11.63 24.87 -11.01
CA SER A 159 -11.71 26.11 -11.79
C SER A 159 -12.37 25.94 -13.16
N ALA A 160 -12.64 24.72 -13.62
CA ALA A 160 -13.40 24.47 -14.86
C ALA A 160 -14.89 24.70 -14.63
N ASP A 161 -15.66 24.88 -15.71
CA ASP A 161 -17.13 24.95 -15.61
C ASP A 161 -17.67 23.68 -14.94
N ALA A 162 -18.74 23.84 -14.15
CA ALA A 162 -19.31 22.76 -13.34
C ALA A 162 -19.76 21.55 -14.17
N ASN A 163 -20.13 21.77 -15.44
CA ASN A 163 -20.59 20.74 -16.37
C ASN A 163 -19.50 20.31 -17.38
N ASP A 164 -18.34 20.97 -17.38
CA ASP A 164 -17.21 20.61 -18.23
C ASP A 164 -16.39 19.49 -17.56
N HIS A 165 -16.62 18.26 -18.02
CA HIS A 165 -15.95 17.06 -17.52
C HIS A 165 -15.08 16.41 -18.60
N LEU A 166 -14.07 15.66 -18.17
CA LEU A 166 -13.35 14.75 -19.06
C LEU A 166 -14.37 13.78 -19.67
N THR A 167 -14.51 13.79 -20.99
CA THR A 167 -15.56 13.04 -21.70
C THR A 167 -14.95 12.11 -22.74
N PHE A 168 -15.31 10.83 -22.70
CA PHE A 168 -14.97 9.86 -23.73
C PHE A 168 -16.25 9.39 -24.44
N PHE A 169 -16.19 9.24 -25.76
CA PHE A 169 -17.31 8.76 -26.56
C PHE A 169 -17.12 7.26 -26.83
N LEU A 170 -17.91 6.42 -26.17
CA LEU A 170 -17.72 4.97 -26.12
C LEU A 170 -18.88 4.22 -26.82
N PRO A 171 -18.65 3.07 -27.45
CA PRO A 171 -19.72 2.30 -28.06
C PRO A 171 -20.73 1.78 -27.03
N LYS A 172 -22.02 1.84 -27.37
CA LYS A 172 -23.08 1.34 -26.49
C LYS A 172 -22.98 -0.18 -26.32
N GLY A 173 -23.08 -0.66 -25.08
CA GLY A 173 -23.06 -2.06 -24.69
C GLY A 173 -21.67 -2.59 -24.32
N ASP A 174 -20.62 -1.79 -24.50
CA ASP A 174 -19.27 -2.19 -24.12
C ASP A 174 -19.10 -2.19 -22.60
N ALA A 175 -18.37 -3.18 -22.09
CA ALA A 175 -17.84 -3.18 -20.73
C ALA A 175 -16.42 -2.60 -20.76
N ILE A 176 -16.21 -1.52 -20.02
CA ILE A 176 -14.98 -0.73 -20.03
C ILE A 176 -14.39 -0.72 -18.63
N LYS A 177 -13.11 -1.07 -18.52
CA LYS A 177 -12.36 -0.96 -17.28
C LYS A 177 -11.81 0.45 -17.15
N VAL A 178 -12.17 1.12 -16.07
CA VAL A 178 -11.67 2.44 -15.68
C VAL A 178 -10.55 2.24 -14.66
N HIS A 179 -9.34 2.62 -15.02
CA HIS A 179 -8.19 2.63 -14.14
C HIS A 179 -7.83 4.06 -13.77
N THR A 180 -7.55 4.28 -12.49
CA THR A 180 -6.96 5.51 -11.97
C THR A 180 -5.72 5.16 -11.15
N SER A 181 -5.00 6.17 -10.67
CA SER A 181 -3.89 5.93 -9.74
C SER A 181 -4.33 5.33 -8.38
N ASN A 182 -5.63 5.37 -8.06
CA ASN A 182 -6.17 4.93 -6.77
C ASN A 182 -7.14 3.76 -6.85
N SER A 183 -7.72 3.49 -8.02
CA SER A 183 -8.83 2.58 -8.17
C SER A 183 -8.86 1.91 -9.55
N GLU A 184 -9.49 0.75 -9.60
CA GLU A 184 -9.95 0.10 -10.81
C GLU A 184 -11.43 -0.21 -10.63
N SER A 185 -12.22 0.07 -11.66
CA SER A 185 -13.66 -0.21 -11.69
C SER A 185 -14.08 -0.60 -13.09
N GLU A 186 -15.24 -1.22 -13.24
CA GLU A 186 -15.81 -1.56 -14.53
C GLU A 186 -17.14 -0.81 -14.70
N ILE A 187 -17.35 -0.26 -15.90
CA ILE A 187 -18.59 0.40 -16.28
C ILE A 187 -19.16 -0.27 -17.52
N THR A 188 -20.49 -0.37 -17.58
CA THR A 188 -21.20 -0.75 -18.80
C THR A 188 -21.72 0.50 -19.48
N VAL A 189 -21.41 0.66 -20.77
CA VAL A 189 -21.77 1.84 -21.55
C VAL A 189 -23.21 1.70 -22.06
N ASP A 190 -24.20 1.93 -21.19
CA ASP A 190 -25.62 1.79 -21.55
C ASP A 190 -26.25 3.10 -22.03
N ALA A 191 -25.96 4.17 -21.30
CA ALA A 191 -26.44 5.51 -21.51
C ALA A 191 -25.39 6.50 -21.02
N GLU A 192 -25.57 7.76 -21.40
CA GLU A 192 -24.69 8.83 -20.95
C GLU A 192 -24.75 8.97 -19.43
N SER A 193 -23.57 9.05 -18.81
CA SER A 193 -23.45 9.12 -17.35
C SER A 193 -22.22 9.92 -16.93
N ILE A 194 -22.21 10.33 -15.66
CA ILE A 194 -21.03 10.87 -14.98
C ILE A 194 -20.54 9.80 -14.01
N ILE A 195 -19.29 9.38 -14.18
CA ILE A 195 -18.59 8.48 -13.28
C ILE A 195 -17.84 9.33 -12.26
N GLU A 196 -18.24 9.18 -11.00
CA GLU A 196 -17.58 9.82 -9.86
C GLU A 196 -16.37 9.00 -9.41
N LEU A 197 -15.23 9.67 -9.30
CA LEU A 197 -13.97 9.10 -8.83
C LEU A 197 -13.59 9.74 -7.49
N GLU A 198 -13.36 8.94 -6.47
CA GLU A 198 -12.83 9.42 -5.21
C GLU A 198 -11.29 9.45 -5.27
N ALA A 199 -10.72 10.66 -5.30
CA ALA A 199 -9.28 10.84 -5.47
C ALA A 199 -8.46 10.40 -4.25
N ASP A 200 -9.09 10.27 -3.08
CA ASP A 200 -8.40 9.95 -1.82
C ASP A 200 -8.67 8.53 -1.31
N LYS A 201 -9.59 7.79 -1.94
CA LYS A 201 -9.95 6.44 -1.52
C LYS A 201 -9.22 5.42 -2.38
N LEU A 202 -8.39 4.62 -1.74
CA LEU A 202 -7.63 3.56 -2.39
C LEU A 202 -8.50 2.29 -2.47
N SER A 203 -8.66 1.71 -3.66
CA SER A 203 -9.29 0.38 -3.81
C SER A 203 -8.32 -0.72 -3.36
N LYS A 204 -8.80 -1.96 -3.18
CA LYS A 204 -7.93 -3.13 -2.91
C LYS A 204 -6.82 -3.26 -3.94
N GLN A 205 -7.17 -3.14 -5.23
CA GLN A 205 -6.20 -3.25 -6.31
C GLN A 205 -5.28 -2.02 -6.38
N GLY A 206 -5.81 -0.82 -6.16
CA GLY A 206 -5.00 0.40 -6.06
C GLY A 206 -3.99 0.32 -4.91
N ALA A 207 -4.35 -0.31 -3.80
CA ALA A 207 -3.47 -0.54 -2.65
C ALA A 207 -2.34 -1.52 -2.97
N LEU A 208 -2.65 -2.64 -3.63
CA LEU A 208 -1.64 -3.59 -4.10
C LEU A 208 -0.66 -2.95 -5.09
N GLN A 209 -1.18 -2.15 -6.02
CA GLN A 209 -0.36 -1.47 -7.02
C GLN A 209 0.53 -0.39 -6.37
N PHE A 210 -0.01 0.37 -5.42
CA PHE A 210 0.75 1.35 -4.65
C PHE A 210 1.84 0.69 -3.80
N ALA A 211 1.54 -0.41 -3.11
CA ALA A 211 2.54 -1.17 -2.35
C ALA A 211 3.68 -1.68 -3.25
N SER A 212 3.35 -2.19 -4.45
CA SER A 212 4.36 -2.59 -5.43
C SER A 212 5.22 -1.40 -5.88
N GLN A 213 4.66 -0.21 -6.06
CA GLN A 213 5.42 0.99 -6.44
C GLN A 213 6.34 1.45 -5.31
N VAL A 214 5.85 1.46 -4.06
CA VAL A 214 6.66 1.77 -2.87
C VAL A 214 7.85 0.83 -2.77
N TRP A 215 7.62 -0.48 -2.95
CA TRP A 215 8.70 -1.46 -2.96
C TRP A 215 9.70 -1.23 -4.09
N GLN A 216 9.25 -0.98 -5.33
CA GLN A 216 10.14 -0.72 -6.45
C GLN A 216 11.01 0.52 -6.22
N GLN A 217 10.44 1.59 -5.66
CA GLN A 217 11.18 2.80 -5.29
C GLN A 217 12.21 2.52 -4.19
N ARG A 218 11.82 1.78 -3.14
CA ARG A 218 12.73 1.39 -2.06
C ARG A 218 13.87 0.51 -2.56
N ALA A 219 13.58 -0.49 -3.38
CA ALA A 219 14.58 -1.37 -3.96
C ALA A 219 15.57 -0.59 -4.84
N LYS A 220 15.10 0.39 -5.61
CA LYS A 220 15.96 1.29 -6.38
C LYS A 220 16.86 2.13 -5.46
N ALA A 221 16.29 2.75 -4.42
CA ALA A 221 17.07 3.53 -3.45
C ALA A 221 18.14 2.67 -2.77
N ILE A 222 17.83 1.45 -2.36
CA ILE A 222 18.81 0.50 -1.80
C ILE A 222 19.93 0.23 -2.80
N LYS A 223 19.62 -0.01 -4.09
CA LYS A 223 20.65 -0.21 -5.12
C LYS A 223 21.58 0.98 -5.25
N ASP A 224 21.01 2.20 -5.29
CA ASP A 224 21.77 3.42 -5.51
C ASP A 224 22.60 3.81 -4.26
N GLU A 225 22.05 3.66 -3.06
CA GLU A 225 22.66 4.12 -1.80
C GLU A 225 23.61 3.10 -1.16
N ARG A 226 23.41 1.80 -1.41
CA ARG A 226 24.08 0.72 -0.66
C ARG A 226 24.90 -0.24 -1.52
N ALA A 227 25.08 0.04 -2.81
CA ALA A 227 25.96 -0.77 -3.67
C ALA A 227 27.39 -0.89 -3.09
N SER A 228 27.92 0.19 -2.51
CA SER A 228 29.25 0.20 -1.90
C SER A 228 29.38 -0.76 -0.72
N GLU A 229 28.31 -1.01 0.05
CA GLU A 229 28.32 -1.98 1.16
C GLU A 229 28.52 -3.42 0.65
N MET A 230 27.95 -3.71 -0.53
CA MET A 230 28.08 -5.00 -1.20
C MET A 230 29.45 -5.17 -1.86
N GLU A 231 30.03 -4.08 -2.36
CA GLU A 231 31.39 -4.07 -2.92
C GLU A 231 32.47 -4.22 -1.83
N SER A 232 32.32 -3.51 -0.71
CA SER A 232 33.26 -3.58 0.41
C SER A 232 33.04 -4.79 1.32
N MET A 233 31.87 -5.42 1.23
CA MET A 233 31.41 -6.46 2.15
C MET A 233 31.39 -5.97 3.60
N GLU A 234 30.90 -4.74 3.82
CA GLU A 234 30.80 -4.11 5.14
C GLU A 234 29.49 -3.34 5.28
N ILE A 235 28.70 -3.67 6.31
CA ILE A 235 27.49 -2.90 6.68
C ILE A 235 27.87 -1.89 7.75
N SER A 236 27.54 -0.62 7.54
CA SER A 236 27.78 0.45 8.51
C SER A 236 26.49 0.93 9.17
N TYR A 237 26.55 1.14 10.48
CA TYR A 237 25.47 1.76 11.25
C TYR A 237 26.06 2.59 12.39
N GLN A 238 25.83 3.90 12.35
CA GLN A 238 26.47 4.87 13.25
C GLN A 238 28.01 4.75 13.21
N ASP A 239 28.67 4.47 14.34
CA ASP A 239 30.11 4.27 14.48
C ASP A 239 30.54 2.79 14.37
N LYS A 240 29.59 1.89 14.06
CA LYS A 240 29.83 0.44 13.99
C LYS A 240 29.94 -0.03 12.54
N ILE A 241 30.84 -1.00 12.35
CA ILE A 241 31.05 -1.69 11.08
C ILE A 241 30.86 -3.19 11.32
N MET A 242 30.02 -3.82 10.51
CA MET A 242 29.79 -5.25 10.46
C MET A 242 30.39 -5.80 9.16
N PRO A 243 31.61 -6.34 9.17
CA PRO A 243 32.12 -7.09 8.03
C PRO A 243 31.21 -8.28 7.74
N ILE A 244 30.93 -8.52 6.47
CA ILE A 244 30.12 -9.64 6.01
C ILE A 244 30.91 -10.51 5.05
N TRP A 245 30.46 -11.75 4.91
CA TRP A 245 30.88 -12.65 3.86
C TRP A 245 29.69 -13.50 3.49
N PHE A 246 29.48 -13.77 2.20
CA PHE A 246 28.44 -14.70 1.78
C PHE A 246 28.84 -15.51 0.55
N THR A 247 28.12 -16.61 0.35
CA THR A 247 28.17 -17.44 -0.85
C THR A 247 26.77 -17.95 -1.17
N THR A 248 26.55 -18.38 -2.41
CA THR A 248 25.23 -18.84 -2.87
C THR A 248 25.31 -20.30 -3.28
N TYR A 249 24.41 -21.12 -2.74
CA TYR A 249 24.24 -22.53 -3.05
C TYR A 249 23.00 -22.74 -3.92
N GLY A 250 23.04 -23.80 -4.74
CA GLY A 250 21.92 -24.15 -5.63
C GLY A 250 21.73 -23.16 -6.79
N ASN A 251 20.62 -23.32 -7.51
CA ASN A 251 20.29 -22.55 -8.72
C ASN A 251 18.90 -21.90 -8.65
N ALA A 252 18.41 -21.61 -7.44
CA ALA A 252 17.12 -20.95 -7.28
C ALA A 252 17.09 -19.59 -8.02
N PRO A 253 16.00 -19.26 -8.74
CA PRO A 253 15.86 -18.00 -9.43
C PRO A 253 16.02 -16.78 -8.51
N PHE A 254 16.34 -15.64 -9.10
CA PHE A 254 16.35 -14.37 -8.39
C PHE A 254 14.93 -14.07 -7.87
N GLY A 255 14.80 -13.77 -6.57
CA GLY A 255 13.54 -13.56 -5.87
C GLY A 255 13.00 -14.80 -5.16
N GLU A 256 13.63 -15.97 -5.36
CA GLU A 256 13.20 -17.24 -4.76
C GLU A 256 14.25 -17.83 -3.80
N LYS A 257 15.41 -17.18 -3.64
CA LYS A 257 16.50 -17.74 -2.83
C LYS A 257 16.21 -17.66 -1.34
N SER A 258 16.58 -18.69 -0.58
CA SER A 258 16.62 -18.58 0.88
C SER A 258 17.84 -17.79 1.37
N LEU A 259 17.78 -17.22 2.58
CA LEU A 259 18.89 -16.55 3.25
C LEU A 259 19.17 -17.18 4.61
N TRP A 260 20.43 -17.56 4.86
CA TRP A 260 20.89 -18.14 6.11
C TRP A 260 21.99 -17.27 6.71
N ILE A 261 21.66 -16.52 7.76
CA ILE A 261 22.62 -15.68 8.47
C ILE A 261 23.22 -16.50 9.62
N SER A 262 24.52 -16.73 9.55
CA SER A 262 25.26 -17.63 10.43
C SER A 262 26.19 -16.86 11.35
N MET A 263 25.81 -16.73 12.61
CA MET A 263 26.51 -15.94 13.63
C MET A 263 27.64 -16.73 14.30
N HIS A 264 28.82 -16.12 14.38
CA HIS A 264 29.98 -16.74 15.01
C HIS A 264 29.92 -16.74 16.54
N GLY A 265 30.61 -17.70 17.15
CA GLY A 265 30.85 -17.76 18.60
C GLY A 265 31.96 -16.82 19.07
N GLY A 266 32.37 -16.94 20.34
CA GLY A 266 33.38 -16.07 20.95
C GLY A 266 32.75 -15.12 21.97
N GLY A 267 33.05 -13.83 21.86
CA GLY A 267 32.55 -12.80 22.77
C GLY A 267 33.30 -12.71 24.08
N GLY A 268 33.51 -11.48 24.55
CA GLY A 268 34.33 -11.18 25.72
C GLY A 268 35.80 -11.61 25.56
N ALA A 269 36.21 -11.91 24.32
CA ALA A 269 37.51 -12.40 23.93
C ALA A 269 38.26 -11.36 23.08
N PRO A 270 39.59 -11.45 22.94
CA PRO A 270 40.35 -10.57 22.04
C PRO A 270 39.82 -10.62 20.60
N ALA A 271 39.99 -9.50 19.87
CA ALA A 271 39.45 -9.33 18.53
C ALA A 271 39.94 -10.40 17.54
N GLU A 272 41.18 -10.87 17.70
CA GLU A 272 41.78 -11.92 16.87
C GLU A 272 41.05 -13.26 17.05
N VAL A 273 40.58 -13.55 18.26
CA VAL A 273 39.81 -14.77 18.56
C VAL A 273 38.44 -14.69 17.90
N ASN A 274 37.71 -13.58 18.06
CA ASN A 274 36.40 -13.41 17.45
C ASN A 274 36.47 -13.42 15.91
N THR A 275 37.52 -12.79 15.35
CA THR A 275 37.79 -12.83 13.91
C THR A 275 38.07 -14.25 13.44
N SER A 276 38.86 -15.04 14.19
CA SER A 276 39.07 -16.45 13.87
C SER A 276 37.78 -17.28 13.95
N GLN A 277 36.87 -16.98 14.88
CA GLN A 277 35.57 -17.65 14.94
C GLN A 277 34.71 -17.29 13.72
N TRP A 278 34.72 -16.03 13.29
CA TRP A 278 34.06 -15.62 12.05
C TRP A 278 34.60 -16.36 10.82
N GLU A 279 35.93 -16.52 10.69
CA GLU A 279 36.52 -17.29 9.58
C GLU A 279 36.08 -18.76 9.58
N ASN A 280 35.93 -19.38 10.76
CA ASN A 280 35.39 -20.73 10.89
C ASN A 280 33.91 -20.76 10.45
N GLN A 281 33.13 -19.76 10.86
CA GLN A 281 31.69 -19.67 10.59
C GLN A 281 31.39 -19.65 9.09
N LYS A 282 32.23 -19.00 8.27
CA LYS A 282 32.10 -18.94 6.79
C LYS A 282 32.04 -20.33 6.14
N LYS A 283 32.59 -21.36 6.78
CA LYS A 283 32.74 -22.70 6.21
C LYS A 283 32.02 -23.78 7.03
N LEU A 284 31.23 -23.36 8.03
CA LEU A 284 30.65 -24.29 8.99
C LEU A 284 29.55 -25.16 8.35
N TYR A 285 28.71 -24.59 7.50
CA TYR A 285 27.60 -25.31 6.86
C TYR A 285 27.62 -25.17 5.34
N THR A 286 27.06 -26.18 4.68
CA THR A 286 26.74 -26.17 3.26
C THR A 286 25.23 -26.30 3.12
N LEU A 287 24.63 -25.49 2.24
CA LEU A 287 23.20 -25.54 1.96
C LEU A 287 22.92 -26.34 0.70
N GLU A 288 21.71 -26.86 0.58
CA GLU A 288 21.18 -27.36 -0.69
C GLU A 288 20.89 -26.19 -1.65
N GLU A 289 20.33 -25.11 -1.11
CA GLU A 289 19.92 -23.91 -1.83
C GLU A 289 20.00 -22.69 -0.90
N GLY A 290 20.35 -21.53 -1.44
CA GLY A 290 20.23 -20.24 -0.78
C GLY A 290 21.53 -19.49 -0.61
N VAL A 291 21.42 -18.24 -0.16
CA VAL A 291 22.52 -17.40 0.26
C VAL A 291 22.91 -17.79 1.69
N TYR A 292 24.14 -18.28 1.87
CA TYR A 292 24.75 -18.47 3.18
C TYR A 292 25.63 -17.27 3.50
N LEU A 293 25.27 -16.52 4.54
CA LEU A 293 25.95 -15.30 4.95
C LEU A 293 26.50 -15.47 6.37
N ALA A 294 27.76 -15.10 6.59
CA ALA A 294 28.37 -15.02 7.91
C ALA A 294 28.79 -13.56 8.20
N PRO A 295 28.12 -12.85 9.14
CA PRO A 295 28.58 -11.55 9.60
C PRO A 295 29.63 -11.71 10.71
N ARG A 296 30.56 -10.75 10.80
CA ARG A 296 31.40 -10.53 11.98
C ARG A 296 30.73 -9.48 12.85
N ALA A 297 30.43 -9.82 14.10
CA ALA A 297 29.78 -8.86 14.98
C ALA A 297 30.62 -7.59 15.16
N PRO A 298 30.04 -6.39 15.21
CA PRO A 298 30.83 -5.15 15.24
C PRO A 298 31.69 -4.97 16.49
N THR A 299 31.37 -5.66 17.59
CA THR A 299 32.11 -5.57 18.85
C THR A 299 32.60 -6.93 19.34
N ASP A 300 33.57 -6.89 20.26
CA ASP A 300 34.18 -8.07 20.89
C ASP A 300 33.70 -8.32 22.32
N THR A 301 32.64 -7.61 22.73
CA THR A 301 32.05 -7.71 24.07
C THR A 301 31.44 -9.10 24.31
N TRP A 302 31.15 -9.45 25.57
CA TRP A 302 30.49 -10.73 25.91
C TRP A 302 29.08 -10.86 25.28
N ASN A 303 28.57 -9.75 24.80
CA ASN A 303 27.17 -9.44 24.57
C ASN A 303 26.97 -9.00 23.09
N LEU A 304 27.93 -9.35 22.24
CA LEU A 304 28.17 -8.80 20.91
C LEU A 304 26.98 -8.88 19.94
N TRP A 305 26.09 -9.87 20.09
CA TRP A 305 24.96 -10.11 19.20
C TRP A 305 23.63 -9.56 19.74
N HIS A 306 23.63 -8.98 20.94
CA HIS A 306 22.42 -8.46 21.57
C HIS A 306 22.51 -6.96 21.88
N GLN A 307 23.53 -6.27 21.38
CA GLN A 307 23.59 -4.81 21.47
C GLN A 307 22.60 -4.16 20.52
N SER A 308 22.10 -2.98 20.89
CA SER A 308 21.06 -2.24 20.16
C SER A 308 21.36 -1.90 18.70
N HIS A 309 22.63 -1.93 18.28
CA HIS A 309 23.02 -1.69 16.89
C HIS A 309 22.90 -2.93 15.99
N ILE A 310 22.71 -4.13 16.57
CA ILE A 310 22.67 -5.39 15.81
C ILE A 310 21.39 -5.49 14.98
N ASP A 311 20.23 -5.27 15.59
CA ASP A 311 18.92 -5.37 14.95
C ASP A 311 18.82 -4.50 13.68
N PRO A 312 19.09 -3.18 13.71
CA PRO A 312 19.05 -2.36 12.50
C PRO A 312 20.12 -2.75 11.46
N MET A 313 21.26 -3.30 11.89
CA MET A 313 22.25 -3.85 10.95
C MET A 313 21.76 -5.13 10.29
N PHE A 314 21.05 -6.00 11.01
CA PHE A 314 20.45 -7.21 10.46
C PHE A 314 19.30 -6.88 9.50
N GLU A 315 18.45 -5.91 9.84
CA GLU A 315 17.42 -5.42 8.91
C GLU A 315 18.02 -4.90 7.61
N ARG A 316 19.05 -4.04 7.72
CA ARG A 316 19.79 -3.52 6.57
C ARG A 316 20.44 -4.61 5.73
N LEU A 317 21.02 -5.61 6.40
CA LEU A 317 21.63 -6.76 5.76
C LEU A 317 20.60 -7.62 5.01
N ILE A 318 19.44 -7.90 5.62
CA ILE A 318 18.34 -8.64 4.98
C ILE A 318 17.82 -7.86 3.76
N GLU A 319 17.57 -6.56 3.89
CA GLU A 319 17.16 -5.69 2.77
C GLU A 319 18.16 -5.75 1.61
N ASN A 320 19.47 -5.69 1.91
CA ASN A 320 20.51 -5.79 0.89
C ASN A 320 20.46 -7.16 0.19
N MET A 321 20.32 -8.26 0.94
CA MET A 321 20.26 -9.60 0.35
C MET A 321 19.03 -9.80 -0.53
N ILE A 322 17.88 -9.22 -0.16
CA ILE A 322 16.68 -9.23 -1.01
C ILE A 322 16.95 -8.51 -2.33
N VAL A 323 17.55 -7.33 -2.28
CA VAL A 323 17.70 -6.44 -3.44
C VAL A 323 18.84 -6.83 -4.38
N PHE A 324 19.97 -7.30 -3.84
CA PHE A 324 21.18 -7.61 -4.62
C PHE A 324 21.30 -9.09 -4.96
N GLU A 325 20.89 -9.98 -4.05
CA GLU A 325 21.03 -11.42 -4.24
C GLU A 325 19.73 -12.12 -4.62
N GLY A 326 18.59 -11.43 -4.54
CA GLY A 326 17.29 -11.99 -4.91
C GLY A 326 16.81 -13.01 -3.88
N VAL A 327 17.02 -12.68 -2.60
CA VAL A 327 16.45 -13.44 -1.48
C VAL A 327 14.95 -13.20 -1.40
N ASP A 328 14.19 -14.28 -1.20
CA ASP A 328 12.78 -14.23 -0.82
C ASP A 328 12.67 -13.72 0.63
N PRO A 329 11.99 -12.58 0.88
CA PRO A 329 11.83 -12.03 2.22
C PRO A 329 11.08 -12.96 3.19
N ASN A 330 10.41 -14.00 2.69
CA ASN A 330 9.73 -15.00 3.53
C ASN A 330 10.57 -16.26 3.79
N ARG A 331 11.80 -16.35 3.27
CA ARG A 331 12.71 -17.50 3.46
C ARG A 331 14.03 -17.05 4.09
N VAL A 332 13.93 -16.30 5.20
CA VAL A 332 15.08 -15.78 5.96
C VAL A 332 15.25 -16.55 7.27
N TYR A 333 16.47 -17.02 7.53
CA TYR A 333 16.82 -17.84 8.67
C TYR A 333 18.04 -17.27 9.40
N ILE A 334 18.02 -17.32 10.73
CA ILE A 334 19.22 -17.03 11.54
C ILE A 334 19.66 -18.30 12.26
N ILE A 335 20.96 -18.55 12.25
CA ILE A 335 21.58 -19.64 12.99
C ILE A 335 22.83 -19.14 13.70
N GLY A 336 23.20 -19.76 14.81
CA GLY A 336 24.37 -19.31 15.54
C GLY A 336 24.88 -20.31 16.56
N TYR A 337 26.20 -20.35 16.73
CA TYR A 337 26.88 -21.29 17.62
C TYR A 337 27.55 -20.56 18.78
N SER A 338 27.46 -21.08 20.00
CA SER A 338 28.06 -20.49 21.21
C SER A 338 27.52 -19.07 21.46
N ALA A 339 28.35 -18.03 21.52
CA ALA A 339 27.87 -16.64 21.57
C ALA A 339 26.95 -16.27 20.40
N GLY A 340 27.13 -16.85 19.21
CA GLY A 340 26.17 -16.72 18.11
C GLY A 340 24.81 -17.36 18.45
N GLY A 341 24.81 -18.43 19.24
CA GLY A 341 23.60 -19.03 19.80
C GLY A 341 22.95 -18.14 20.86
N ASP A 342 23.73 -17.46 21.70
CA ASP A 342 23.21 -16.39 22.59
C ASP A 342 22.48 -15.33 21.74
N GLY A 343 23.09 -14.93 20.62
CA GLY A 343 22.49 -14.04 19.62
C GLY A 343 21.18 -14.57 19.05
N VAL A 344 21.08 -15.87 18.73
CA VAL A 344 19.83 -16.46 18.22
C VAL A 344 18.72 -16.40 19.26
N TYR A 345 19.01 -16.72 20.53
CA TYR A 345 18.01 -16.59 21.59
C TYR A 345 17.43 -15.19 21.68
N GLN A 346 18.28 -14.18 21.54
CA GLN A 346 17.94 -12.78 21.68
C GLN A 346 17.22 -12.23 20.44
N LEU A 347 17.74 -12.50 19.24
CA LEU A 347 17.24 -11.94 17.98
C LEU A 347 16.00 -12.66 17.47
N ALA A 348 15.88 -13.98 17.64
CA ALA A 348 14.75 -14.73 17.10
C ALA A 348 13.37 -14.23 17.59
N PRO A 349 13.13 -13.98 18.89
CA PRO A 349 11.86 -13.42 19.34
C PRO A 349 11.70 -11.93 18.99
N ARG A 350 12.78 -11.15 18.99
CA ARG A 350 12.75 -9.71 18.67
C ARG A 350 12.48 -9.44 17.18
N MET A 351 12.97 -10.31 16.30
CA MET A 351 12.88 -10.17 14.85
C MET A 351 11.98 -11.23 14.21
N ALA A 352 11.09 -11.88 14.96
CA ALA A 352 10.27 -12.97 14.42
C ALA A 352 9.42 -12.53 13.20
N ASP A 353 9.07 -11.25 13.10
CA ASP A 353 8.37 -10.66 11.94
C ASP A 353 9.24 -10.54 10.67
N LYS A 354 10.54 -10.86 10.75
CA LYS A 354 11.48 -10.89 9.62
C LYS A 354 11.96 -12.30 9.28
N LEU A 355 11.60 -13.31 10.07
CA LEU A 355 12.22 -14.64 10.02
C LEU A 355 11.19 -15.73 9.70
N ALA A 356 11.62 -16.75 8.97
CA ALA A 356 10.86 -17.98 8.80
C ALA A 356 11.17 -18.99 9.93
N ALA A 357 12.45 -19.14 10.27
CA ALA A 357 12.89 -19.97 11.39
C ALA A 357 14.27 -19.56 11.91
N ALA A 358 14.62 -20.07 13.09
CA ALA A 358 15.89 -19.80 13.75
C ALA A 358 16.49 -21.06 14.40
N GLY A 359 17.82 -21.20 14.38
CA GLY A 359 18.54 -22.35 14.93
C GLY A 359 19.60 -21.94 15.94
N MET A 360 19.39 -22.28 17.21
CA MET A 360 20.27 -21.96 18.33
C MET A 360 21.15 -23.17 18.66
N MET A 361 22.48 -22.99 18.67
CA MET A 361 23.43 -24.04 19.01
C MET A 361 24.36 -23.62 20.14
N ALA A 362 24.40 -24.41 21.22
CA ALA A 362 25.33 -24.26 22.35
C ALA A 362 25.39 -22.84 22.98
N GLY A 363 24.30 -22.08 22.87
CA GLY A 363 24.15 -20.75 23.46
C GLY A 363 23.39 -20.75 24.78
N HIS A 364 23.23 -19.57 25.35
CA HIS A 364 22.56 -19.28 26.61
C HIS A 364 21.57 -18.11 26.40
N PRO A 365 20.32 -18.23 26.88
CA PRO A 365 19.26 -17.25 26.60
C PRO A 365 19.36 -15.95 27.41
N ASN A 366 20.14 -15.95 28.49
CA ASN A 366 20.18 -14.88 29.48
C ASN A 366 18.77 -14.65 30.07
N GLU A 367 18.24 -13.44 29.98
CA GLU A 367 16.89 -13.06 30.44
C GLU A 367 15.76 -13.36 29.44
N THR A 368 16.08 -13.71 28.19
CA THR A 368 15.07 -13.85 27.13
C THR A 368 14.12 -15.02 27.38
N VAL A 369 12.88 -14.87 26.90
CA VAL A 369 11.79 -15.84 27.00
C VAL A 369 11.28 -16.27 25.61
N PRO A 370 10.75 -17.50 25.46
CA PRO A 370 10.30 -18.03 24.16
C PRO A 370 8.98 -17.45 23.64
N ASP A 371 8.29 -16.61 24.42
CA ASP A 371 6.94 -16.09 24.11
C ASP A 371 6.81 -15.52 22.69
N GLY A 372 7.82 -14.78 22.22
CA GLY A 372 7.85 -14.15 20.88
C GLY A 372 8.08 -15.11 19.70
N LEU A 373 8.33 -16.39 19.96
CA LEU A 373 8.63 -17.41 18.93
C LEU A 373 7.37 -18.05 18.31
N LEU A 374 6.18 -17.50 18.58
CA LEU A 374 4.89 -18.11 18.22
C LEU A 374 4.82 -18.51 16.73
N ASN A 375 5.31 -17.65 15.84
CA ASN A 375 5.05 -17.71 14.40
C ASN A 375 6.24 -18.20 13.55
N ILE A 376 7.32 -18.67 14.17
CA ILE A 376 8.53 -19.13 13.46
C ILE A 376 8.93 -20.54 13.91
N GLY A 377 9.67 -21.26 13.06
CA GLY A 377 10.35 -22.48 13.48
C GLY A 377 11.53 -22.18 14.42
N PHE A 378 11.69 -22.93 15.51
CA PHE A 378 12.82 -22.75 16.42
C PHE A 378 13.53 -24.07 16.76
N ALA A 379 14.77 -24.22 16.28
CA ALA A 379 15.63 -25.36 16.64
C ALA A 379 16.59 -24.98 17.77
N LEU A 380 16.79 -25.91 18.71
CA LEU A 380 17.65 -25.76 19.87
C LEU A 380 18.53 -27.01 20.00
N HIS A 381 19.84 -26.85 19.86
CA HIS A 381 20.80 -27.94 19.97
C HIS A 381 21.88 -27.62 21.01
N VAL A 382 22.02 -28.47 22.04
CA VAL A 382 23.05 -28.33 23.09
C VAL A 382 23.64 -29.69 23.44
N GLY A 383 24.94 -29.75 23.73
CA GLY A 383 25.59 -30.95 24.23
C GLY A 383 25.14 -31.28 25.67
N GLY A 384 24.82 -32.54 25.95
CA GLY A 384 24.41 -32.98 27.29
C GLY A 384 25.48 -32.76 28.37
N LYS A 385 26.75 -32.64 27.98
CA LYS A 385 27.89 -32.32 28.84
C LYS A 385 28.35 -30.86 28.74
N ASP A 386 27.65 -30.00 27.98
CA ASP A 386 27.92 -28.56 27.96
C ASP A 386 27.30 -27.88 29.20
N SER A 387 27.98 -28.02 30.33
CA SER A 387 27.52 -27.49 31.62
C SER A 387 28.03 -26.08 31.92
N ALA A 388 28.76 -25.45 31.00
CA ALA A 388 29.19 -24.06 31.19
C ALA A 388 27.95 -23.16 31.21
N TYR A 389 27.85 -22.30 32.24
CA TYR A 389 26.68 -21.43 32.46
C TYR A 389 25.35 -22.20 32.51
N ASP A 390 25.37 -23.46 32.94
CA ASP A 390 24.19 -24.33 33.01
C ASP A 390 23.45 -24.52 31.67
N ARG A 391 24.13 -24.34 30.53
CA ARG A 391 23.52 -24.41 29.18
C ARG A 391 22.68 -25.66 28.95
N ASN A 392 23.20 -26.84 29.29
CA ASN A 392 22.48 -28.10 29.14
C ASN A 392 21.20 -28.17 30.00
N MET A 393 21.22 -27.64 31.22
CA MET A 393 20.06 -27.59 32.11
C MET A 393 19.04 -26.57 31.60
N ILE A 394 19.49 -25.41 31.14
CA ILE A 394 18.63 -24.36 30.60
C ILE A 394 17.99 -24.77 29.27
N ALA A 395 18.72 -25.50 28.43
CA ALA A 395 18.17 -26.13 27.22
C ALA A 395 17.03 -27.09 27.54
N ALA A 396 17.15 -27.88 28.61
CA ALA A 396 16.06 -28.76 29.07
C ALA A 396 14.86 -27.95 29.58
N GLN A 397 15.09 -26.86 30.32
CA GLN A 397 14.00 -25.97 30.75
C GLN A 397 13.30 -25.30 29.56
N TRP A 398 14.06 -24.86 28.55
CA TRP A 398 13.51 -24.29 27.33
C TRP A 398 12.69 -25.30 26.53
N LYS A 399 13.13 -26.58 26.50
CA LYS A 399 12.33 -27.67 25.95
C LYS A 399 10.96 -27.74 26.63
N ASP A 400 10.93 -27.79 27.96
CA ASP A 400 9.67 -27.88 28.71
C ASP A 400 8.77 -26.65 28.48
N LYS A 401 9.36 -25.45 28.41
CA LYS A 401 8.64 -24.20 28.10
C LYS A 401 8.03 -24.22 26.71
N LEU A 402 8.81 -24.56 25.68
CA LEU A 402 8.35 -24.62 24.28
C LEU A 402 7.28 -25.70 24.09
N GLU A 403 7.46 -26.88 24.69
CA GLU A 403 6.43 -27.94 24.67
C GLU A 403 5.13 -27.48 25.36
N THR A 404 5.22 -26.71 26.44
CA THR A 404 4.04 -26.17 27.14
C THR A 404 3.33 -25.10 26.31
N LEU A 405 4.09 -24.20 25.69
CA LEU A 405 3.58 -23.18 24.78
C LEU A 405 2.90 -23.82 23.57
N GLN A 406 3.55 -24.78 22.91
CA GLN A 406 2.99 -25.51 21.76
C GLN A 406 1.76 -26.35 22.14
N LYS A 407 1.69 -26.93 23.35
CA LYS A 407 0.46 -27.58 23.83
C LYS A 407 -0.71 -26.60 23.98
N THR A 408 -0.42 -25.36 24.34
CA THR A 408 -1.42 -24.30 24.51
C THR A 408 -1.83 -23.68 23.17
N ASP A 409 -0.91 -23.64 22.21
CA ASP A 409 -1.13 -23.18 20.83
C ASP A 409 -0.56 -24.19 19.83
N PRO A 410 -1.31 -25.25 19.46
CA PRO A 410 -0.80 -26.34 18.63
C PRO A 410 -0.36 -25.93 17.23
N SER A 411 -0.85 -24.80 16.73
CA SER A 411 -0.46 -24.20 15.45
C SER A 411 0.81 -23.36 15.53
N GLY A 412 1.23 -22.95 16.72
CA GLY A 412 2.40 -22.09 16.94
C GLY A 412 3.55 -22.83 17.63
N TYR A 413 4.62 -22.08 17.90
CA TYR A 413 5.81 -22.55 18.64
C TYR A 413 6.40 -23.86 18.10
N ALA A 414 6.41 -24.02 16.77
CA ALA A 414 7.00 -25.18 16.14
C ALA A 414 8.48 -25.27 16.52
N ASN A 415 8.87 -26.33 17.23
CA ASN A 415 10.20 -26.43 17.81
C ASN A 415 10.83 -27.81 17.63
N GLN A 416 12.16 -27.82 17.57
CA GLN A 416 12.99 -29.01 17.63
C GLN A 416 14.07 -28.81 18.69
N VAL A 417 13.92 -29.46 19.85
CA VAL A 417 14.91 -29.35 20.93
C VAL A 417 15.67 -30.66 21.13
N VAL A 418 16.98 -30.64 20.90
CA VAL A 418 17.88 -31.80 20.95
C VAL A 418 19.02 -31.55 21.95
N ILE A 419 19.06 -32.39 22.99
CA ILE A 419 20.18 -32.44 23.93
C ILE A 419 21.04 -33.65 23.59
N HIS A 420 22.24 -33.42 23.05
CA HIS A 420 23.14 -34.48 22.58
C HIS A 420 23.88 -35.11 23.77
N ALA A 421 23.28 -36.13 24.40
CA ALA A 421 23.67 -36.66 25.72
C ALA A 421 25.18 -36.88 25.94
N SER A 422 25.94 -37.33 24.94
CA SER A 422 27.37 -37.62 25.07
C SER A 422 28.31 -36.47 24.70
N LYS A 423 27.79 -35.38 24.10
CA LYS A 423 28.56 -34.28 23.52
C LYS A 423 28.79 -33.15 24.52
N GLY A 424 29.90 -32.43 24.35
CA GLY A 424 30.21 -31.21 25.09
C GLY A 424 29.76 -29.96 24.32
N HIS A 425 30.50 -28.84 24.48
CA HIS A 425 30.20 -27.59 23.78
C HIS A 425 30.21 -27.75 22.24
N TRP A 426 31.12 -28.56 21.73
CA TRP A 426 31.13 -29.00 20.34
C TRP A 426 30.33 -30.30 20.17
N MET A 427 29.38 -30.31 19.23
CA MET A 427 28.43 -31.41 19.02
C MET A 427 28.77 -32.32 17.83
N ASP A 428 29.99 -32.21 17.28
CA ASP A 428 30.47 -33.00 16.13
C ASP A 428 29.59 -32.88 14.88
N PHE A 429 29.09 -31.68 14.58
CA PHE A 429 28.21 -31.37 13.45
C PHE A 429 26.85 -32.10 13.47
N GLU A 430 26.49 -32.78 14.57
CA GLU A 430 25.19 -33.47 14.64
C GLU A 430 24.00 -32.51 14.60
N GLU A 431 24.20 -31.26 15.02
CA GLU A 431 23.25 -30.16 14.96
C GLU A 431 22.89 -29.74 13.53
N ALA A 432 23.77 -29.97 12.54
CA ALA A 432 23.52 -29.61 11.14
C ALA A 432 22.28 -30.29 10.54
N LYS A 433 21.82 -31.39 11.16
CA LYS A 433 20.58 -32.10 10.78
C LYS A 433 19.31 -31.26 10.96
N MET A 434 19.38 -30.15 11.70
CA MET A 434 18.26 -29.21 11.83
C MET A 434 18.03 -28.37 10.57
N LEU A 435 19.05 -28.19 9.71
CA LEU A 435 18.96 -27.27 8.57
C LEU A 435 17.80 -27.61 7.62
N PRO A 436 17.58 -28.88 7.20
CA PRO A 436 16.42 -29.21 6.36
C PRO A 436 15.08 -28.98 7.07
N TRP A 437 15.02 -29.15 8.39
CA TRP A 437 13.79 -28.88 9.15
C TRP A 437 13.51 -27.38 9.22
N LEU A 438 14.51 -26.55 9.52
CA LEU A 438 14.39 -25.09 9.50
C LEU A 438 14.00 -24.60 8.10
N GLY A 439 14.60 -25.15 7.04
CA GLY A 439 14.33 -24.75 5.65
C GLY A 439 12.94 -25.12 5.14
N SER A 440 12.14 -25.85 5.92
CA SER A 440 10.74 -26.18 5.59
C SER A 440 9.74 -25.12 6.04
N PHE A 441 10.18 -24.11 6.79
CA PHE A 441 9.34 -23.02 7.25
C PHE A 441 9.37 -21.86 6.26
N GLU A 442 8.23 -21.19 6.11
CA GLU A 442 8.12 -19.92 5.40
C GLU A 442 7.49 -18.91 6.36
N ARG A 443 7.99 -17.67 6.33
CA ARG A 443 7.44 -16.60 7.15
C ARG A 443 6.03 -16.26 6.69
N ASN A 444 5.09 -16.23 7.63
CA ASN A 444 3.80 -15.58 7.42
C ASN A 444 3.92 -14.10 7.83
N PRO A 445 3.90 -13.12 6.90
CA PRO A 445 3.98 -11.70 7.26
C PRO A 445 2.74 -11.18 7.99
N TYR A 446 1.61 -11.90 7.90
CA TYR A 446 0.32 -11.51 8.44
C TYR A 446 -0.29 -12.61 9.32
N PRO A 447 0.39 -13.01 10.42
CA PRO A 447 -0.12 -14.07 11.27
C PRO A 447 -1.42 -13.65 11.94
N SER A 448 -2.34 -14.61 12.08
CA SER A 448 -3.63 -14.39 12.76
C SER A 448 -3.49 -14.25 14.26
N LYS A 449 -2.31 -14.53 14.84
CA LYS A 449 -2.02 -14.33 16.26
C LYS A 449 -0.60 -13.84 16.45
N ILE A 450 -0.43 -12.88 17.35
CA ILE A 450 0.85 -12.30 17.71
C ILE A 450 1.01 -12.37 19.23
N VAL A 451 2.22 -12.74 19.65
CA VAL A 451 2.71 -12.51 21.01
C VAL A 451 3.95 -11.64 20.87
N TRP A 452 3.84 -10.37 21.25
CA TRP A 452 4.93 -9.41 21.19
C TRP A 452 5.40 -9.09 22.60
N VAL A 453 6.65 -9.42 22.90
CA VAL A 453 7.30 -9.11 24.17
C VAL A 453 8.50 -8.22 23.87
N GLN A 454 8.55 -7.04 24.50
CA GLN A 454 9.69 -6.14 24.40
C GLN A 454 10.85 -6.66 25.25
N ASP A 455 12.06 -6.60 24.71
CA ASP A 455 13.30 -6.89 25.46
C ASP A 455 14.04 -5.59 25.81
N ASP A 456 15.31 -5.66 26.17
CA ASP A 456 16.19 -4.51 26.40
C ASP A 456 16.46 -3.67 25.12
N VAL A 457 16.47 -4.32 23.96
CA VAL A 457 16.44 -3.65 22.65
C VAL A 457 14.98 -3.53 22.19
N LEU A 458 14.49 -2.29 22.23
CA LEU A 458 13.10 -1.96 21.97
C LEU A 458 12.83 -1.83 20.47
N HIS A 459 11.63 -2.24 20.08
CA HIS A 459 11.09 -2.11 18.73
C HIS A 459 9.78 -1.32 18.75
N GLU A 460 9.60 -0.42 17.78
CA GLU A 460 8.35 0.36 17.64
C GLU A 460 7.29 -0.39 16.81
N GLN A 461 7.69 -1.38 16.03
CA GLN A 461 6.82 -2.16 15.15
C GLN A 461 7.15 -3.64 15.22
N PHE A 462 6.13 -4.49 15.19
CA PHE A 462 6.27 -5.94 15.11
C PHE A 462 5.06 -6.52 14.36
N TYR A 463 5.33 -7.20 13.23
CA TYR A 463 4.29 -7.59 12.26
C TYR A 463 3.39 -6.39 11.89
N TRP A 464 2.09 -6.51 12.12
CA TRP A 464 1.06 -5.52 11.81
C TRP A 464 0.68 -4.63 13.00
N LEU A 465 1.52 -4.58 14.05
CA LEU A 465 1.34 -3.72 15.22
C LEU A 465 2.44 -2.68 15.32
N SER A 466 2.11 -1.49 15.82
CA SER A 466 3.10 -0.54 16.31
C SER A 466 2.72 0.10 17.64
N VAL A 467 3.73 0.49 18.39
CA VAL A 467 3.67 1.19 19.67
C VAL A 467 4.68 2.34 19.61
N GLU A 468 4.21 3.57 19.82
CA GLU A 468 5.04 4.79 19.73
C GLU A 468 6.08 4.88 20.84
N GLU A 469 5.71 4.50 22.07
CA GLU A 469 6.61 4.52 23.24
C GLU A 469 6.75 3.11 23.85
N PRO A 470 7.52 2.20 23.21
CA PRO A 470 7.74 0.87 23.74
C PRO A 470 8.54 0.94 25.05
N LYS A 471 8.32 -0.04 25.93
CA LYS A 471 9.01 -0.17 27.22
C LYS A 471 9.44 -1.61 27.39
N GLU A 472 10.61 -1.81 28.01
CA GLU A 472 11.15 -3.14 28.26
C GLU A 472 10.13 -4.02 28.99
N ARG A 473 10.07 -5.29 28.60
CA ARG A 473 9.25 -6.34 29.21
C ARG A 473 7.73 -6.14 29.10
N THR A 474 7.25 -5.16 28.35
CA THR A 474 5.80 -5.08 28.04
C THR A 474 5.40 -6.20 27.09
N LYS A 475 4.18 -6.69 27.27
CA LYS A 475 3.62 -7.77 26.47
C LYS A 475 2.31 -7.37 25.81
N ILE A 476 2.13 -7.80 24.57
CA ILE A 476 0.88 -7.72 23.81
C ILE A 476 0.58 -9.11 23.25
N VAL A 477 -0.64 -9.61 23.47
CA VAL A 477 -1.16 -10.81 22.84
C VAL A 477 -2.44 -10.45 22.11
N VAL A 478 -2.44 -10.61 20.79
CA VAL A 478 -3.57 -10.24 19.93
C VAL A 478 -3.85 -11.33 18.92
N SER A 479 -5.12 -11.51 18.56
CA SER A 479 -5.55 -12.42 17.49
C SER A 479 -6.56 -11.77 16.56
N VAL A 480 -6.61 -12.25 15.32
CA VAL A 480 -7.57 -11.89 14.29
C VAL A 480 -8.37 -13.14 13.92
N ASP A 481 -9.69 -13.03 13.96
CA ASP A 481 -10.64 -14.05 13.50
C ASP A 481 -11.75 -13.39 12.68
N GLY A 482 -11.69 -13.56 11.36
CA GLY A 482 -12.52 -12.85 10.40
C GLY A 482 -12.42 -11.33 10.56
N GLN A 483 -13.54 -10.66 10.82
CA GLN A 483 -13.60 -9.21 11.06
C GLN A 483 -13.36 -8.81 12.52
N THR A 484 -12.92 -9.73 13.38
CA THR A 484 -12.73 -9.45 14.81
C THR A 484 -11.26 -9.50 15.21
N ILE A 485 -10.75 -8.41 15.78
CA ILE A 485 -9.43 -8.33 16.39
C ILE A 485 -9.60 -8.35 17.91
N THR A 486 -8.94 -9.28 18.59
CA THR A 486 -9.06 -9.46 20.04
C THR A 486 -7.70 -9.36 20.70
N PHE A 487 -7.51 -8.33 21.53
CA PHE A 487 -6.38 -8.22 22.45
C PHE A 487 -6.67 -9.07 23.69
N LEU A 488 -5.97 -10.19 23.82
CA LEU A 488 -6.08 -11.12 24.95
C LEU A 488 -5.31 -10.61 26.17
N GLU A 489 -4.19 -9.93 25.92
CA GLU A 489 -3.31 -9.32 26.91
C GLU A 489 -2.68 -8.07 26.31
N SER A 490 -2.49 -7.03 27.12
CA SER A 490 -1.76 -5.84 26.71
C SER A 490 -1.34 -5.05 27.94
N ASP A 491 -0.04 -4.77 28.04
CA ASP A 491 0.55 -3.84 29.02
C ASP A 491 0.62 -2.39 28.48
N VAL A 492 0.18 -2.17 27.25
CA VAL A 492 0.26 -0.89 26.52
C VAL A 492 -1.15 -0.34 26.31
N GLN A 493 -1.30 0.98 26.38
CA GLN A 493 -2.62 1.64 26.27
C GLN A 493 -2.96 2.10 24.84
N GLN A 494 -1.95 2.39 24.03
CA GLN A 494 -2.10 2.90 22.67
C GLN A 494 -1.31 2.01 21.71
N ILE A 495 -2.03 1.48 20.72
CA ILE A 495 -1.49 0.55 19.72
C ILE A 495 -2.07 0.98 18.38
N THR A 496 -1.22 1.09 17.37
CA THR A 496 -1.64 1.26 15.98
C THR A 496 -1.61 -0.09 15.28
N MET A 497 -2.63 -0.37 14.46
CA MET A 497 -2.76 -1.63 13.72
C MET A 497 -2.70 -1.35 12.22
N TYR A 498 -1.79 -2.02 11.53
CA TYR A 498 -1.63 -1.93 10.07
C TYR A 498 -2.38 -3.08 9.40
N LEU A 499 -3.63 -2.83 9.04
CA LEU A 499 -4.52 -3.83 8.45
C LEU A 499 -4.34 -3.87 6.92
N ASN A 500 -4.47 -5.06 6.34
CA ASN A 500 -4.48 -5.26 4.89
C ASN A 500 -5.53 -6.29 4.45
N ASP A 501 -5.76 -6.34 3.14
CA ASP A 501 -6.78 -7.17 2.50
C ASP A 501 -6.53 -8.69 2.49
N GLU A 502 -5.35 -9.14 2.90
CA GLU A 502 -5.05 -10.57 3.11
C GLU A 502 -5.44 -11.03 4.52
N MET A 503 -5.49 -10.10 5.49
CA MET A 503 -5.85 -10.39 6.87
C MET A 503 -7.36 -10.45 7.08
N LEU A 504 -8.09 -9.50 6.49
CA LEU A 504 -9.52 -9.30 6.68
C LEU A 504 -10.13 -8.53 5.51
N ASP A 505 -11.46 -8.45 5.46
CA ASP A 505 -12.19 -7.65 4.47
C ASP A 505 -12.24 -6.20 4.93
N VAL A 506 -11.35 -5.36 4.38
CA VAL A 506 -11.23 -3.94 4.72
C VAL A 506 -12.48 -3.14 4.35
N ASP A 507 -13.31 -3.64 3.42
CA ASP A 507 -14.55 -2.97 3.03
C ASP A 507 -15.73 -3.27 4.00
N LYS A 508 -15.49 -4.09 5.04
CA LYS A 508 -16.45 -4.38 6.10
C LYS A 508 -16.01 -3.81 7.45
N PRO A 509 -16.95 -3.48 8.34
CA PRO A 509 -16.60 -3.02 9.69
C PRO A 509 -15.76 -4.05 10.44
N VAL A 510 -14.75 -3.57 11.18
CA VAL A 510 -13.86 -4.38 12.01
C VAL A 510 -14.21 -4.19 13.48
N VAL A 511 -14.43 -5.29 14.20
CA VAL A 511 -14.72 -5.29 15.63
C VAL A 511 -13.43 -5.44 16.41
N VAL A 512 -13.15 -4.53 17.34
CA VAL A 512 -11.98 -4.62 18.23
C VAL A 512 -12.44 -4.95 19.65
N LYS A 513 -11.79 -5.92 20.27
CA LYS A 513 -12.07 -6.39 21.63
C LYS A 513 -10.81 -6.37 22.49
N TYR A 514 -11.01 -6.15 23.79
CA TYR A 514 -10.04 -6.49 24.82
C TYR A 514 -10.64 -7.58 25.70
N LYS A 515 -10.09 -8.79 25.61
CA LYS A 515 -10.70 -10.02 26.14
C LYS A 515 -12.15 -10.12 25.61
N GLU A 516 -13.13 -10.29 26.49
CA GLU A 516 -14.55 -10.37 26.11
C GLU A 516 -15.20 -9.01 25.85
N LYS A 517 -14.54 -7.90 26.20
CA LYS A 517 -15.13 -6.55 26.09
C LYS A 517 -14.93 -5.99 24.69
N VAL A 518 -16.03 -5.67 24.00
CA VAL A 518 -16.00 -4.89 22.75
C VAL A 518 -15.56 -3.46 23.06
N LEU A 519 -14.45 -3.03 22.44
CA LEU A 519 -13.96 -1.66 22.52
C LEU A 519 -14.64 -0.77 21.47
N GLY A 520 -14.95 -1.33 20.30
CA GLY A 520 -15.66 -0.63 19.23
C GLY A 520 -15.80 -1.45 17.96
N THR A 521 -16.52 -0.86 17.01
CA THR A 521 -16.63 -1.34 15.62
C THR A 521 -16.23 -0.17 14.73
N PHE A 522 -15.28 -0.42 13.84
CA PHE A 522 -14.59 0.63 13.08
C PHE A 522 -14.73 0.36 11.58
N ASP A 523 -15.11 1.39 10.83
CA ASP A 523 -14.94 1.40 9.38
C ASP A 523 -13.50 1.77 9.07
N VAL A 524 -12.78 0.87 8.41
CA VAL A 524 -11.37 1.04 8.07
C VAL A 524 -11.23 1.44 6.61
N THR A 525 -10.22 2.24 6.30
CA THR A 525 -9.98 2.73 4.94
C THR A 525 -8.55 2.43 4.52
N ARG A 526 -8.36 2.03 3.26
CA ARG A 526 -7.04 1.92 2.64
C ARG A 526 -6.47 3.33 2.44
N GLN A 527 -5.23 3.55 2.89
CA GLN A 527 -4.57 4.85 2.82
C GLN A 527 -3.14 4.71 2.28
N ARG A 528 -2.64 5.77 1.63
CA ARG A 528 -1.26 5.85 1.15
C ARG A 528 -0.28 6.33 2.21
N THR A 529 -0.78 7.06 3.20
CA THR A 529 -0.03 7.56 4.36
C THR A 529 -0.21 6.60 5.52
N VAL A 530 0.90 6.22 6.13
CA VAL A 530 0.97 5.55 7.43
C VAL A 530 1.31 6.59 8.48
#